data_AF-B6QW14-F1
#
_entry.id   AF-B6QW14-F1
#
_cell.length_a   1.000
_cell.length_b   1.000
_cell.length_c   1.000
_cell.angle_alpha   90.00
_cell.angle_beta   90.00
_cell.angle_gamma   90.00
#
_symmetry.space_group_name_H-M   'P 1'
#
loop_
_entity.id
_entity.type
_entity.pdbx_description
1 polymer ?
#
loop_
_entity_poly.entity_id
_entity_poly.type
_entity_poly.pdbx_seq_one_letter_code
_entity_poly.pdbx_strand_id
1 'polypeptide(L)'
;MRFAAVAITALATSAFALPSAPVPAVLHHERGLISDVVNLLKPADLLSGLCAEGAAAFVGASLGLKADLINVDAKAKLGIWLDGADLDLDLSVKTSLKSWCSDASVELDVDVIAKIALFTPCAVGIAAEGGLVVDINGISSVGAAVGVILEASLQVELLAFLQANIHLDTGVNVALHICANGGLVTALTADVKAVITAWLASSECGLPIDLKVAIGLWLEAEVGVGAVAIGAVSTAASISGSVGVSIDAAVDVAGILSVTYIGALEAWIAAQLNLGADIKVILELCASAEAAVALEIEAVEKLTVWLLSTGCSLTVELKAAVLLWLHARVAEVESVSVLAAADIATLTTWIESDIAADLSAVVKGVIGVAIAGEAVVDVAVEAVAELIGVLTGCVTGVEISVDIQIILGKWISGETCGCHSNDKRGLVRPIRV
;
A
#
# COMPACT_ATOMS: atom_id res chain seq x y z
N MET A 1 13.96 11.49 -7.56
CA MET A 1 14.32 11.59 -6.13
C MET A 1 14.05 10.23 -5.53
N ARG A 2 15.07 9.59 -4.94
CA ARG A 2 15.20 8.14 -4.77
C ARG A 2 15.56 7.85 -3.30
N PHE A 3 14.58 7.54 -2.47
CA PHE A 3 14.85 6.96 -1.14
C PHE A 3 14.38 5.50 -1.05
N ALA A 4 13.27 5.13 -1.71
CA ALA A 4 12.94 3.71 -1.95
C ALA A 4 14.04 2.99 -2.77
N ALA A 5 14.61 3.65 -3.80
CA ALA A 5 15.61 3.01 -4.66
C ALA A 5 17.00 2.80 -4.01
N VAL A 6 17.32 3.45 -2.88
CA VAL A 6 18.62 3.27 -2.20
C VAL A 6 18.55 2.12 -1.18
N ALA A 7 17.41 1.92 -0.51
CA ALA A 7 17.16 0.70 0.26
C ALA A 7 17.17 -0.55 -0.65
N ILE A 8 16.65 -0.43 -1.88
CA ILE A 8 16.59 -1.52 -2.87
C ILE A 8 17.97 -1.88 -3.46
N THR A 9 18.94 -0.95 -3.56
CA THR A 9 20.28 -1.26 -4.11
C THR A 9 21.20 -1.99 -3.12
N ALA A 10 20.95 -1.89 -1.82
CA ALA A 10 21.71 -2.61 -0.79
C ALA A 10 21.34 -4.12 -0.74
N LEU A 11 20.07 -4.47 -1.00
CA LEU A 11 19.65 -5.88 -1.14
C LEU A 11 20.20 -6.53 -2.42
N ALA A 12 20.30 -5.79 -3.54
CA ALA A 12 20.83 -6.33 -4.80
C ALA A 12 22.32 -6.70 -4.75
N THR A 13 23.11 -6.14 -3.83
CA THR A 13 24.55 -6.39 -3.74
C THR A 13 24.93 -7.52 -2.78
N SER A 14 24.00 -8.00 -1.95
CA SER A 14 24.21 -9.14 -1.04
C SER A 14 23.76 -10.49 -1.64
N ALA A 15 23.05 -10.49 -2.78
CA ALA A 15 22.59 -11.71 -3.46
C ALA A 15 23.58 -12.32 -4.49
N PHE A 16 24.72 -11.67 -4.79
CA PHE A 16 25.72 -12.15 -5.77
C PHE A 16 27.02 -12.65 -5.13
N ALA A 17 26.92 -13.52 -4.11
CA ALA A 17 28.05 -14.33 -3.67
C ALA A 17 27.59 -15.76 -3.33
N LEU A 18 27.26 -16.54 -4.36
CA LEU A 18 27.15 -18.01 -4.22
C LEU A 18 28.53 -18.65 -4.37
N PRO A 19 28.95 -19.46 -3.39
CA PRO A 19 29.59 -20.74 -3.67
C PRO A 19 28.60 -21.86 -3.40
N SER A 20 28.34 -22.66 -4.43
CA SER A 20 27.57 -23.89 -4.38
C SER A 20 28.16 -24.91 -3.40
N ALA A 21 27.50 -25.15 -2.27
CA ALA A 21 27.63 -26.37 -1.49
C ALA A 21 26.32 -26.65 -0.71
N PRO A 22 25.89 -27.91 -0.58
CA PRO A 22 24.67 -28.25 0.14
C PRO A 22 24.93 -28.15 1.65
N VAL A 23 24.24 -27.25 2.33
CA VAL A 23 24.33 -27.10 3.80
C VAL A 23 23.08 -27.76 4.45
N PRO A 24 23.25 -28.51 5.55
CA PRO A 24 22.19 -29.35 6.12
C PRO A 24 21.15 -28.52 6.88
N ALA A 25 19.96 -29.08 7.06
CA ALA A 25 18.91 -28.57 7.94
C ALA A 25 19.47 -28.28 9.35
N VAL A 26 19.55 -27.01 9.73
CA VAL A 26 19.96 -26.57 11.07
C VAL A 26 18.98 -25.49 11.55
N LEU A 27 18.15 -25.92 12.50
CA LEU A 27 17.61 -25.18 13.66
C LEU A 27 17.17 -23.73 13.47
N HIS A 28 15.86 -23.55 13.27
CA HIS A 28 15.11 -22.32 13.58
C HIS A 28 15.15 -22.03 15.09
N HIS A 29 16.13 -21.29 15.58
CA HIS A 29 16.08 -20.59 16.87
C HIS A 29 17.09 -19.43 16.84
N GLU A 30 16.71 -18.27 17.40
CA GLU A 30 17.52 -17.04 17.65
C GLU A 30 17.38 -15.81 16.72
N ARG A 31 16.19 -15.52 16.14
CA ARG A 31 15.92 -14.18 15.57
C ARG A 31 14.56 -13.59 15.94
N GLY A 32 14.16 -13.75 17.20
CA GLY A 32 12.92 -13.20 17.75
C GLY A 32 13.03 -11.70 18.00
N LEU A 33 12.16 -10.94 17.34
CA LEU A 33 12.01 -9.49 17.39
C LEU A 33 11.47 -8.95 18.73
N ILE A 34 10.90 -9.86 19.52
CA ILE A 34 10.29 -9.62 20.81
C ILE A 34 10.64 -10.83 21.69
N SER A 35 10.87 -10.60 22.98
CA SER A 35 11.10 -11.70 23.92
C SER A 35 9.84 -12.54 24.14
N ASP A 36 8.65 -11.94 24.01
CA ASP A 36 7.36 -12.62 23.98
C ASP A 36 6.63 -12.49 22.63
N VAL A 37 6.39 -13.66 22.02
CA VAL A 37 5.55 -13.87 20.82
C VAL A 37 4.14 -13.26 20.94
N VAL A 38 3.66 -13.02 22.17
CA VAL A 38 2.32 -12.49 22.47
C VAL A 38 2.12 -11.05 21.97
N ASN A 39 3.16 -10.20 21.98
CA ASN A 39 3.03 -8.81 21.55
C ASN A 39 2.95 -8.67 20.01
N LEU A 40 3.37 -9.68 19.25
CA LEU A 40 3.15 -9.74 17.79
C LEU A 40 1.67 -9.96 17.44
N LEU A 41 0.90 -10.55 18.35
CA LEU A 41 -0.53 -10.84 18.13
C LEU A 41 -1.43 -9.64 18.45
N LYS A 42 -0.89 -8.61 19.12
CA LYS A 42 -1.61 -7.38 19.48
C LYS A 42 -0.70 -6.15 19.38
N PRO A 43 -0.43 -5.66 18.16
CA PRO A 43 0.45 -4.51 17.94
C PRO A 43 0.11 -3.26 18.78
N ALA A 44 -1.18 -3.01 19.03
CA ALA A 44 -1.64 -1.88 19.83
C ALA A 44 -1.20 -1.94 21.31
N ASP A 45 -1.09 -3.15 21.90
CA ASP A 45 -0.73 -3.31 23.31
C ASP A 45 0.72 -2.88 23.56
N LEU A 46 1.62 -3.12 22.59
CA LEU A 46 3.02 -2.68 22.66
C LEU A 46 3.12 -1.15 22.76
N LEU A 47 2.27 -0.43 22.03
CA LEU A 47 2.28 1.03 21.97
C LEU A 47 1.57 1.71 23.15
N SER A 48 1.13 0.93 24.14
CA SER A 48 0.48 1.46 25.33
C SER A 48 1.35 2.52 26.03
N GLY A 49 0.73 3.64 26.41
CA GLY A 49 1.40 4.77 27.05
C GLY A 49 2.20 5.69 26.13
N LEU A 50 2.26 5.42 24.82
CA LEU A 50 2.85 6.33 23.83
C LEU A 50 1.88 7.49 23.53
N CYS A 51 2.34 8.73 23.68
CA CYS A 51 1.53 9.91 23.33
C CYS A 51 1.58 10.23 21.83
N ALA A 52 0.69 11.10 21.35
CA ALA A 52 0.57 11.43 19.92
C ALA A 52 1.89 11.91 19.29
N GLU A 53 2.64 12.81 19.94
CA GLU A 53 3.93 13.27 19.40
C GLU A 53 4.98 12.16 19.39
N GLY A 54 5.00 11.32 20.43
CA GLY A 54 5.89 10.16 20.48
C GLY A 54 5.55 9.14 19.39
N ALA A 55 4.26 8.93 19.14
CA ALA A 55 3.76 8.08 18.06
C ALA A 55 4.11 8.65 16.68
N ALA A 56 3.98 9.96 16.48
CA ALA A 56 4.42 10.61 15.24
C ALA A 56 5.93 10.43 15.01
N ALA A 57 6.76 10.56 16.04
CA ALA A 57 8.19 10.24 15.93
C ALA A 57 8.44 8.76 15.64
N PHE A 58 7.68 7.84 16.24
CA PHE A 58 7.75 6.41 15.97
C PHE A 58 7.40 6.09 14.53
N VAL A 59 6.33 6.70 13.99
CA VAL A 59 5.96 6.55 12.58
C VAL A 59 7.11 7.04 11.70
N GLY A 60 7.65 8.23 11.95
CA GLY A 60 8.77 8.75 11.17
C GLY A 60 10.00 7.83 11.16
N ALA A 61 10.34 7.27 12.32
CA ALA A 61 11.37 6.24 12.44
C ALA A 61 11.03 4.99 11.61
N SER A 62 9.80 4.49 11.69
CA SER A 62 9.34 3.32 10.94
C SER A 62 9.18 3.52 9.43
N LEU A 63 9.12 4.77 8.97
CA LEU A 63 9.17 5.13 7.54
C LEU A 63 10.62 5.31 7.05
N GLY A 64 11.62 5.12 7.93
CA GLY A 64 13.03 5.30 7.60
C GLY A 64 13.46 6.76 7.46
N LEU A 65 12.70 7.70 8.04
CA LEU A 65 13.06 9.11 7.97
C LEU A 65 14.31 9.39 8.80
N LYS A 66 15.13 10.32 8.31
CA LYS A 66 16.23 10.88 9.11
C LYS A 66 15.69 11.57 10.34
N ALA A 67 16.44 11.45 11.44
CA ALA A 67 16.06 12.04 12.71
C ALA A 67 15.97 13.58 12.68
N ASP A 68 16.63 14.26 11.74
CA ASP A 68 16.56 15.71 11.57
C ASP A 68 15.25 16.21 10.94
N LEU A 69 14.51 15.35 10.24
CA LEU A 69 13.16 15.64 9.70
C LEU A 69 12.07 15.62 10.78
N ILE A 70 12.39 15.11 11.97
CA ILE A 70 11.44 14.93 13.07
C ILE A 70 11.75 15.91 14.19
N ASN A 71 10.72 16.63 14.63
CA ASN A 71 10.84 17.63 15.69
C ASN A 71 11.47 17.02 16.97
N VAL A 72 12.42 17.74 17.55
CA VAL A 72 13.13 17.37 18.78
C VAL A 72 12.18 17.01 19.94
N ASP A 73 11.05 17.72 20.07
CA ASP A 73 10.07 17.46 21.13
C ASP A 73 9.38 16.11 20.94
N ALA A 74 9.00 15.78 19.70
CA ALA A 74 8.41 14.49 19.34
C ALA A 74 9.40 13.34 19.61
N LYS A 75 10.67 13.51 19.22
CA LYS A 75 11.74 12.54 19.53
C LYS A 75 11.97 12.38 21.02
N ALA A 76 11.90 13.47 21.80
CA ALA A 76 12.02 13.40 23.25
C ALA A 76 10.87 12.62 23.89
N LYS A 77 9.64 12.77 23.38
CA LYS A 77 8.48 11.97 23.84
C LYS A 77 8.66 10.49 23.52
N LEU A 78 9.14 10.15 22.33
CA LEU A 78 9.49 8.78 21.98
C LEU A 78 10.59 8.21 22.89
N GLY A 79 11.64 9.00 23.15
CA GLY A 79 12.72 8.62 24.07
C GLY A 79 12.23 8.28 25.48
N ILE A 80 11.32 9.09 26.04
CA ILE A 80 10.72 8.85 27.35
C ILE A 80 9.92 7.54 27.36
N TRP A 81 9.13 7.27 26.32
CA TRP A 81 8.39 6.01 26.22
C TRP A 81 9.34 4.81 26.10
N LEU A 82 10.43 4.94 25.33
CA LEU A 82 11.47 3.92 25.23
C LEU A 82 12.17 3.67 26.58
N ASP A 83 12.14 4.59 27.55
CA ASP A 83 12.66 4.37 28.90
C ASP A 83 11.71 3.58 29.81
N GLY A 84 10.50 3.26 29.36
CA GLY A 84 9.54 2.43 30.07
C GLY A 84 10.14 1.07 30.48
N ALA A 85 9.95 0.71 31.76
CA ALA A 85 10.48 -0.52 32.35
C ALA A 85 9.77 -1.78 31.83
N ASP A 86 8.48 -1.67 31.50
CA ASP A 86 7.63 -2.77 31.04
C ASP A 86 7.51 -2.85 29.50
N LEU A 87 8.29 -2.05 28.77
CA LEU A 87 8.29 -2.08 27.30
C LEU A 87 9.05 -3.31 26.80
N ASP A 88 8.31 -4.33 26.35
CA ASP A 88 8.85 -5.54 25.73
C ASP A 88 9.18 -5.31 24.24
N LEU A 89 10.27 -4.58 24.02
CA LEU A 89 10.89 -4.40 22.70
C LEU A 89 12.31 -4.97 22.77
N ASP A 90 12.74 -5.67 21.71
CA ASP A 90 14.10 -6.20 21.66
C ASP A 90 15.15 -5.12 21.96
N LEU A 91 16.15 -5.47 22.76
CA LEU A 91 17.14 -4.53 23.28
C LEU A 91 17.93 -3.86 22.15
N SER A 92 18.17 -4.56 21.03
CA SER A 92 18.87 -3.98 19.88
C SER A 92 17.99 -2.93 19.19
N VAL A 93 16.69 -3.21 19.02
CA VAL A 93 15.72 -2.25 18.45
C VAL A 93 15.58 -1.03 19.35
N LYS A 94 15.41 -1.23 20.66
CA LYS A 94 15.31 -0.14 21.65
C LYS A 94 16.56 0.73 21.67
N THR A 95 17.75 0.14 21.60
CA THR A 95 19.02 0.86 21.51
C THR A 95 19.11 1.69 20.23
N SER A 96 18.80 1.11 19.08
CA SER A 96 18.83 1.80 17.78
C SER A 96 17.86 2.98 17.73
N LEU A 97 16.62 2.79 18.21
CA LEU A 97 15.63 3.86 18.29
C LEU A 97 16.07 5.00 19.23
N LYS A 98 16.66 4.68 20.38
CA LYS A 98 17.20 5.71 21.29
C LYS A 98 18.35 6.49 20.66
N SER A 99 19.22 5.82 19.92
CA SER A 99 20.30 6.47 19.17
C SER A 99 19.72 7.44 18.13
N TRP A 100 18.73 6.99 17.36
CA TRP A 100 18.03 7.82 16.37
C TRP A 100 17.31 9.01 17.01
N CYS A 101 16.71 8.85 18.19
CA CYS A 101 16.09 9.98 18.91
C CYS A 101 17.11 11.06 19.32
N SER A 102 18.36 10.66 19.58
CA SER A 102 19.38 11.51 20.20
C SER A 102 20.31 12.19 19.18
N ASP A 103 20.54 11.58 18.02
CA ASP A 103 21.45 12.07 16.99
C ASP A 103 20.68 12.41 15.71
N ALA A 104 20.73 13.68 15.30
CA ALA A 104 20.03 14.19 14.13
C ALA A 104 20.52 13.60 12.80
N SER A 105 21.73 13.02 12.76
CA SER A 105 22.35 12.47 11.55
C SER A 105 22.15 10.97 11.35
N VAL A 106 21.55 10.29 12.33
CA VAL A 106 21.38 8.84 12.31
C VAL A 106 20.16 8.45 11.47
N GLU A 107 20.38 7.51 10.57
CA GLU A 107 19.32 6.71 9.92
C GLU A 107 19.22 5.37 10.64
N LEU A 108 18.00 4.82 10.74
CA LEU A 108 17.82 3.47 11.24
C LEU A 108 18.24 2.46 10.18
N ASP A 109 18.81 1.35 10.64
CA ASP A 109 19.08 0.21 9.77
C ASP A 109 17.78 -0.35 9.20
N VAL A 110 17.82 -0.83 7.96
CA VAL A 110 16.66 -1.40 7.26
C VAL A 110 16.03 -2.56 8.03
N ASP A 111 16.85 -3.37 8.70
CA ASP A 111 16.37 -4.46 9.54
C ASP A 111 15.58 -3.92 10.74
N VAL A 112 16.02 -2.81 11.35
CA VAL A 112 15.30 -2.18 12.46
C VAL A 112 13.98 -1.56 11.98
N ILE A 113 13.97 -0.94 10.81
CA ILE A 113 12.77 -0.37 10.19
C ILE A 113 11.74 -1.47 9.92
N ALA A 114 12.16 -2.55 9.25
CA ALA A 114 11.30 -3.71 8.99
C ALA A 114 10.77 -4.34 10.28
N LYS A 115 11.56 -4.28 11.37
CA LYS A 115 11.15 -4.78 12.69
C LYS A 115 9.99 -3.99 13.31
N ILE A 116 9.99 -2.67 13.15
CA ILE A 116 8.98 -1.81 13.78
C ILE A 116 7.79 -1.50 12.86
N ALA A 117 7.89 -1.81 11.56
CA ALA A 117 6.86 -1.54 10.56
C ALA A 117 5.49 -2.17 10.88
N LEU A 118 5.46 -3.33 11.54
CA LEU A 118 4.22 -4.00 11.97
C LEU A 118 3.37 -3.12 12.92
N PHE A 119 4.01 -2.22 13.67
CA PHE A 119 3.33 -1.36 14.65
C PHE A 119 2.93 0.00 14.05
N THR A 120 3.40 0.32 12.85
CA THR A 120 3.18 1.63 12.23
C THR A 120 1.70 1.98 12.06
N PRO A 121 0.81 1.08 11.58
CA PRO A 121 -0.61 1.42 11.45
C PRO A 121 -1.25 1.85 12.78
N CYS A 122 -0.93 1.16 13.87
CA CYS A 122 -1.38 1.55 15.21
C CYS A 122 -0.78 2.90 15.66
N ALA A 123 0.52 3.12 15.44
CA ALA A 123 1.19 4.37 15.81
C ALA A 123 0.65 5.58 15.01
N VAL A 124 0.32 5.37 13.73
CA VAL A 124 -0.31 6.37 12.87
C VAL A 124 -1.68 6.78 13.44
N GLY A 125 -2.49 5.82 13.89
CA GLY A 125 -3.77 6.10 14.56
C GLY A 125 -3.60 6.97 15.81
N ILE A 126 -2.65 6.63 16.68
CA ILE A 126 -2.36 7.40 17.91
C ILE A 126 -1.89 8.83 17.59
N ALA A 127 -1.03 8.99 16.58
CA ALA A 127 -0.58 10.32 16.14
C ALA A 127 -1.76 11.16 15.62
N ALA A 128 -2.64 10.54 14.83
CA ALA A 128 -3.80 11.20 14.23
C ALA A 128 -4.85 11.64 15.26
N GLU A 129 -5.03 10.90 16.35
CA GLU A 129 -5.86 11.32 17.50
C GLU A 129 -5.35 12.62 18.14
N GLY A 130 -4.04 12.88 18.08
CA GLY A 130 -3.42 14.14 18.47
C GLY A 130 -3.37 15.21 17.37
N GLY A 131 -3.97 14.96 16.21
CA GLY A 131 -3.98 15.87 15.07
C GLY A 131 -2.67 15.90 14.26
N LEU A 132 -1.87 14.84 14.34
CA LEU A 132 -0.57 14.73 13.66
C LEU A 132 -0.60 13.67 12.56
N VAL A 133 0.09 13.96 11.46
CA VAL A 133 0.33 13.05 10.32
C VAL A 133 1.81 13.05 10.03
N VAL A 134 2.33 11.93 9.51
CA VAL A 134 3.75 11.80 9.21
C VAL A 134 3.93 11.34 7.78
N ASP A 135 4.52 12.17 6.94
CA ASP A 135 4.82 11.85 5.56
C ASP A 135 6.34 11.82 5.34
N ILE A 136 6.76 11.70 4.07
CA ILE A 136 8.17 11.72 3.68
C ILE A 136 8.90 13.02 4.04
N ASN A 137 8.18 14.10 4.34
CA ASN A 137 8.72 15.41 4.73
C ASN A 137 8.78 15.59 6.25
N GLY A 138 8.25 14.65 7.02
CA GLY A 138 8.24 14.68 8.48
C GLY A 138 6.84 14.82 9.06
N ILE A 139 6.73 15.49 10.22
CA ILE A 139 5.45 15.65 10.93
C ILE A 139 4.70 16.87 10.41
N SER A 140 3.44 16.68 10.06
CA SER A 140 2.50 17.73 9.67
C SER A 140 1.18 17.62 10.46
N SER A 141 0.30 18.60 10.31
CA SER A 141 -1.04 18.56 10.91
C SER A 141 -2.01 17.77 10.03
N VAL A 142 -2.93 17.03 10.66
CA VAL A 142 -4.05 16.38 9.97
C VAL A 142 -4.79 17.36 9.05
N GLY A 143 -5.17 16.88 7.88
CA GLY A 143 -5.88 17.65 6.87
C GLY A 143 -4.98 18.53 6.01
N ALA A 144 -3.66 18.56 6.25
CA ALA A 144 -2.72 19.07 5.27
C ALA A 144 -2.58 18.04 4.14
N ALA A 145 -3.11 18.32 2.96
CA ALA A 145 -2.89 17.47 1.80
C ALA A 145 -1.66 17.92 1.03
N VAL A 146 -0.92 16.95 0.49
CA VAL A 146 0.24 17.16 -0.36
C VAL A 146 -0.02 16.50 -1.71
N GLY A 147 0.16 17.26 -2.78
CA GLY A 147 0.04 16.75 -4.15
C GLY A 147 -0.75 17.68 -5.06
N VAL A 148 -0.79 17.32 -6.34
CA VAL A 148 -1.47 18.07 -7.39
C VAL A 148 -2.44 17.14 -8.10
N ILE A 149 -3.66 17.64 -8.32
CA ILE A 149 -4.74 16.97 -9.04
C ILE A 149 -5.28 17.90 -10.13
N LEU A 150 -6.06 17.37 -11.09
CA LEU A 150 -6.84 18.24 -11.96
C LEU A 150 -7.93 18.97 -11.19
N GLU A 151 -8.30 20.17 -11.60
CA GLU A 151 -9.50 20.82 -11.09
C GLU A 151 -10.77 20.01 -11.45
N ALA A 152 -11.81 20.11 -10.62
CA ALA A 152 -13.01 19.28 -10.75
C ALA A 152 -13.71 19.38 -12.12
N SER A 153 -13.72 20.57 -12.74
CA SER A 153 -14.24 20.78 -14.10
C SER A 153 -13.50 19.95 -15.15
N LEU A 154 -12.16 19.94 -15.07
CA LEU A 154 -11.32 19.20 -16.01
C LEU A 154 -11.33 17.69 -15.74
N GLN A 155 -11.53 17.26 -14.49
CA GLN A 155 -11.77 15.85 -14.17
C GLN A 155 -13.04 15.34 -14.88
N VAL A 156 -14.14 16.09 -14.81
CA VAL A 156 -15.39 15.75 -15.50
C VAL A 156 -15.21 15.73 -17.02
N GLU A 157 -14.50 16.71 -17.58
CA GLU A 157 -14.18 16.76 -19.00
C GLU A 157 -13.35 15.55 -19.45
N LEU A 158 -12.35 15.16 -18.65
CA LEU A 158 -11.51 14.01 -18.92
C LEU A 158 -12.28 12.68 -18.82
N LEU A 159 -13.16 12.53 -17.82
CA LEU A 159 -14.04 11.36 -17.72
C LEU A 159 -14.94 11.24 -18.95
N ALA A 160 -15.51 12.35 -19.43
CA ALA A 160 -16.32 12.37 -20.65
C ALA A 160 -15.49 12.00 -21.89
N PHE A 161 -14.25 12.47 -21.98
CA PHE A 161 -13.31 12.06 -23.03
C PHE A 161 -13.04 10.55 -22.99
N LEU A 162 -12.78 9.99 -21.80
CA LEU A 162 -12.51 8.56 -21.62
C LEU A 162 -13.71 7.69 -22.00
N GLN A 163 -14.93 8.11 -21.64
CA GLN A 163 -16.16 7.43 -22.06
C GLN A 163 -16.37 7.44 -23.58
N ALA A 164 -15.91 8.49 -24.27
CA ALA A 164 -15.98 8.58 -25.72
C ALA A 164 -14.86 7.80 -26.45
N ASN A 165 -13.75 7.51 -25.76
CA ASN A 165 -12.53 6.93 -26.35
C ASN A 165 -12.14 5.62 -25.66
N ILE A 166 -12.82 4.53 -26.03
CA ILE A 166 -12.63 3.19 -25.44
C ILE A 166 -11.47 2.36 -26.04
N HIS A 167 -10.60 2.99 -26.84
CA HIS A 167 -9.53 2.32 -27.60
C HIS A 167 -8.17 2.97 -27.39
N LEU A 168 -7.92 3.47 -26.18
CA LEU A 168 -6.63 3.98 -25.79
C LEU A 168 -5.68 2.81 -25.48
N ASP A 169 -4.38 3.06 -25.63
CA ASP A 169 -3.36 2.17 -25.11
C ASP A 169 -3.52 2.00 -23.59
N THR A 170 -3.30 0.80 -23.06
CA THR A 170 -3.50 0.49 -21.64
C THR A 170 -2.77 1.46 -20.72
N GLY A 171 -1.51 1.80 -21.01
CA GLY A 171 -0.74 2.75 -20.19
C GLY A 171 -1.33 4.16 -20.24
N VAL A 172 -1.80 4.59 -21.41
CA VAL A 172 -2.50 5.87 -21.54
C VAL A 172 -3.82 5.85 -20.76
N ASN A 173 -4.59 4.78 -20.88
CA ASN A 173 -5.90 4.65 -20.26
C ASN A 173 -5.79 4.67 -18.73
N VAL A 174 -4.87 3.88 -18.16
CA VAL A 174 -4.56 3.85 -16.73
C VAL A 174 -4.18 5.25 -16.22
N ALA A 175 -3.25 5.93 -16.89
CA ALA A 175 -2.80 7.25 -16.46
C ALA A 175 -3.94 8.29 -16.48
N LEU A 176 -4.75 8.30 -17.53
CA LEU A 176 -5.87 9.23 -17.65
C LEU A 176 -6.98 8.91 -16.65
N HIS A 177 -7.27 7.63 -16.37
CA HIS A 177 -8.26 7.26 -15.35
C HIS A 177 -7.81 7.64 -13.94
N ILE A 178 -6.52 7.48 -13.60
CA ILE A 178 -5.98 7.99 -12.33
C ILE A 178 -6.18 9.51 -12.27
N CYS A 179 -5.79 10.23 -13.32
CA CYS A 179 -5.89 11.68 -13.38
C CYS A 179 -7.35 12.18 -13.28
N ALA A 180 -8.27 11.53 -13.99
CA ALA A 180 -9.68 11.90 -14.06
C ALA A 180 -10.44 11.64 -12.75
N ASN A 181 -10.00 10.67 -11.94
CA ASN A 181 -10.57 10.39 -10.62
C ASN A 181 -9.90 11.18 -9.50
N GLY A 182 -9.15 12.25 -9.83
CA GLY A 182 -8.46 13.09 -8.85
C GLY A 182 -7.29 12.37 -8.17
N GLY A 183 -6.67 11.41 -8.86
CA GLY A 183 -5.50 10.68 -8.41
C GLY A 183 -4.20 11.44 -8.58
N LEU A 184 -3.16 11.00 -7.86
CA LEU A 184 -1.81 11.58 -7.93
C LEU A 184 -0.95 10.85 -8.95
N VAL A 185 0.00 11.58 -9.54
CA VAL A 185 0.98 10.99 -10.46
C VAL A 185 1.84 9.90 -9.80
N THR A 186 1.97 9.91 -8.48
CA THR A 186 2.69 8.88 -7.71
C THR A 186 2.03 7.51 -7.76
N ALA A 187 0.77 7.41 -8.20
CA ALA A 187 0.11 6.13 -8.45
C ALA A 187 0.53 5.47 -9.77
N LEU A 188 1.26 6.18 -10.63
CA LEU A 188 1.76 5.64 -11.89
C LEU A 188 3.08 4.90 -11.70
N THR A 189 3.22 3.78 -12.40
CA THR A 189 4.55 3.20 -12.64
C THR A 189 5.39 4.10 -13.54
N ALA A 190 6.71 3.91 -13.53
CA ALA A 190 7.61 4.68 -14.39
C ALA A 190 7.31 4.49 -15.89
N ASP A 191 6.93 3.26 -16.28
CA ASP A 191 6.61 2.92 -17.66
C ASP A 191 5.30 3.57 -18.10
N VAL A 192 4.25 3.51 -17.28
CA VAL A 192 2.98 4.20 -17.54
C VAL A 192 3.20 5.71 -17.65
N LYS A 193 4.01 6.31 -16.77
CA LYS A 193 4.38 7.73 -16.85
C LYS A 193 5.12 8.06 -18.15
N ALA A 194 6.01 7.19 -18.63
CA ALA A 194 6.71 7.38 -19.90
C ALA A 194 5.74 7.30 -21.10
N VAL A 195 4.83 6.32 -21.09
CA VAL A 195 3.81 6.11 -22.15
C VAL A 195 2.88 7.31 -22.26
N ILE A 196 2.29 7.78 -21.16
CA ILE A 196 1.38 8.94 -21.21
C ILE A 196 2.11 10.21 -21.65
N THR A 197 3.35 10.42 -21.21
CA THR A 197 4.17 11.57 -21.62
C THR A 197 4.42 11.56 -23.12
N ALA A 198 4.77 10.40 -23.68
CA ALA A 198 4.98 10.22 -25.12
C ALA A 198 3.68 10.42 -25.92
N TRP A 199 2.58 9.84 -25.45
CA TRP A 199 1.27 9.99 -26.08
C TRP A 199 0.81 11.44 -26.10
N LEU A 200 0.94 12.17 -24.99
CA LEU A 200 0.64 13.61 -24.96
C LEU A 200 1.48 14.36 -25.99
N ALA A 201 2.76 14.04 -26.20
CA ALA A 201 3.57 14.69 -27.21
C ALA A 201 3.23 14.30 -28.67
N SER A 202 2.48 13.21 -28.87
CA SER A 202 2.15 12.68 -30.18
C SER A 202 1.02 13.44 -30.90
N SER A 203 0.88 13.21 -32.20
CA SER A 203 -0.26 13.67 -32.99
C SER A 203 -1.54 12.85 -32.76
N GLU A 204 -1.44 11.71 -32.07
CA GLU A 204 -2.57 10.84 -31.76
C GLU A 204 -3.35 11.32 -30.52
N CYS A 205 -2.77 12.23 -29.73
CA CYS A 205 -3.46 12.81 -28.60
C CYS A 205 -4.62 13.69 -29.06
N GLY A 206 -5.84 13.19 -28.87
CA GLY A 206 -7.09 13.89 -29.16
C GLY A 206 -7.59 14.83 -28.07
N LEU A 207 -6.80 15.07 -27.02
CA LEU A 207 -7.23 15.93 -25.91
C LEU A 207 -7.25 17.41 -26.33
N PRO A 208 -8.23 18.19 -25.82
CA PRO A 208 -8.20 19.65 -25.90
C PRO A 208 -6.89 20.21 -25.33
N ILE A 209 -6.43 21.34 -25.89
CA ILE A 209 -5.13 21.92 -25.54
C ILE A 209 -5.04 22.27 -24.04
N ASP A 210 -6.12 22.78 -23.45
CA ASP A 210 -6.16 23.16 -22.05
C ASP A 210 -6.05 21.94 -21.13
N LEU A 211 -6.79 20.86 -21.45
CA LEU A 211 -6.73 19.61 -20.70
C LEU A 211 -5.36 18.93 -20.82
N LYS A 212 -4.76 18.98 -22.01
CA LYS A 212 -3.39 18.50 -22.25
C LYS A 212 -2.34 19.25 -21.42
N VAL A 213 -2.46 20.58 -21.31
CA VAL A 213 -1.58 21.41 -20.47
C VAL A 213 -1.75 21.04 -19.00
N ALA A 214 -2.99 20.92 -18.53
CA ALA A 214 -3.28 20.58 -17.14
C ALA A 214 -2.75 19.18 -16.76
N ILE A 215 -2.91 18.18 -17.63
CA ILE A 215 -2.36 16.84 -17.41
C ILE A 215 -0.82 16.88 -17.43
N GLY A 216 -0.21 17.69 -18.28
CA GLY A 216 1.24 17.91 -18.27
C GLY A 216 1.76 18.44 -16.93
N LEU A 217 1.07 19.43 -16.36
CA LEU A 217 1.39 19.97 -15.03
C LEU A 217 1.17 18.93 -13.91
N TRP A 218 0.08 18.16 -14.00
CA TRP A 218 -0.16 17.03 -13.09
C TRP A 218 0.95 15.98 -13.13
N LEU A 219 1.48 15.64 -14.32
CA LEU A 219 2.58 14.69 -14.47
C LEU A 219 3.88 15.17 -13.80
N GLU A 220 4.10 16.48 -13.77
CA GLU A 220 5.24 17.10 -13.09
C GLU A 220 4.96 17.40 -11.60
N ALA A 221 3.74 17.11 -11.12
CA ALA A 221 3.25 17.47 -9.79
C ALA A 221 3.36 18.99 -9.52
N GLU A 222 3.10 19.82 -10.53
CA GLU A 222 3.17 21.27 -10.46
C GLU A 222 1.78 21.93 -10.51
N VAL A 223 1.57 22.95 -9.67
CA VAL A 223 0.34 23.75 -9.68
C VAL A 223 0.37 24.76 -10.81
N GLY A 224 -0.72 24.88 -11.55
CA GLY A 224 -0.89 25.87 -12.62
C GLY A 224 -2.31 25.91 -13.15
N VAL A 225 -2.48 26.25 -14.42
CA VAL A 225 -3.81 26.33 -15.03
C VAL A 225 -4.39 24.93 -15.14
N GLY A 226 -5.51 24.68 -14.45
CA GLY A 226 -6.22 23.39 -14.47
C GLY A 226 -5.63 22.29 -13.58
N ALA A 227 -4.40 22.46 -13.07
CA ALA A 227 -3.75 21.56 -12.12
C ALA A 227 -3.61 22.26 -10.77
N VAL A 228 -4.27 21.76 -9.74
CA VAL A 228 -4.44 22.43 -8.44
C VAL A 228 -3.86 21.60 -7.31
N ALA A 229 -3.37 22.28 -6.28
CA ALA A 229 -2.98 21.61 -5.04
C ALA A 229 -4.21 20.95 -4.40
N ILE A 230 -4.02 19.78 -3.80
CA ILE A 230 -5.07 19.16 -3.00
C ILE A 230 -5.38 20.11 -1.82
N GLY A 231 -6.66 20.38 -1.60
CA GLY A 231 -7.13 21.17 -0.46
C GLY A 231 -7.06 20.37 0.85
N ALA A 232 -7.78 20.81 1.87
CA ALA A 232 -7.85 20.03 3.10
C ALA A 232 -8.51 18.65 2.86
N VAL A 233 -7.99 17.62 3.51
CA VAL A 233 -8.49 16.23 3.41
C VAL A 233 -8.92 15.70 4.78
N SER A 234 -9.66 14.59 4.80
CA SER A 234 -10.05 13.93 6.04
C SER A 234 -8.83 13.38 6.80
N THR A 235 -9.01 13.04 8.08
CA THR A 235 -7.99 12.34 8.86
C THR A 235 -7.60 11.02 8.20
N ALA A 236 -8.59 10.22 7.80
CA ALA A 236 -8.40 8.94 7.13
C ALA A 236 -7.53 9.08 5.86
N ALA A 237 -7.88 10.05 5.00
CA ALA A 237 -7.13 10.34 3.78
C ALA A 237 -5.72 10.87 4.05
N SER A 238 -5.50 11.55 5.18
CA SER A 238 -4.17 12.05 5.55
C SER A 238 -3.24 10.93 6.00
N ILE A 239 -3.78 9.94 6.73
CA ILE A 239 -2.99 8.87 7.34
C ILE A 239 -2.74 7.68 6.42
N SER A 240 -3.56 7.51 5.37
CA SER A 240 -3.48 6.36 4.47
C SER A 240 -2.10 6.26 3.80
N GLY A 241 -1.50 7.37 3.40
CA GLY A 241 -0.16 7.38 2.78
C GLY A 241 0.92 6.75 3.68
N SER A 242 0.97 7.12 4.96
CA SER A 242 1.93 6.56 5.93
C SER A 242 1.69 5.07 6.18
N VAL A 243 0.42 4.66 6.24
CA VAL A 243 0.01 3.25 6.36
C VAL A 243 0.43 2.47 5.10
N GLY A 244 0.21 3.04 3.92
CA GLY A 244 0.60 2.44 2.63
C GLY A 244 2.10 2.18 2.55
N VAL A 245 2.94 3.15 2.94
CA VAL A 245 4.40 2.98 2.97
C VAL A 245 4.83 1.87 3.95
N SER A 246 4.17 1.76 5.10
CA SER A 246 4.43 0.68 6.07
C SER A 246 4.05 -0.71 5.53
N ILE A 247 2.94 -0.80 4.80
CA ILE A 247 2.48 -2.03 4.17
C ILE A 247 3.39 -2.42 3.02
N ASP A 248 3.79 -1.47 2.18
CA ASP A 248 4.77 -1.68 1.09
C ASP A 248 6.07 -2.29 1.64
N ALA A 249 6.56 -1.80 2.77
CA ALA A 249 7.74 -2.35 3.44
C ALA A 249 7.54 -3.75 4.06
N ALA A 250 6.33 -4.30 4.08
CA ALA A 250 6.05 -5.64 4.59
C ALA A 250 6.49 -6.75 3.62
N VAL A 251 6.60 -6.43 2.33
CA VAL A 251 6.97 -7.38 1.27
C VAL A 251 8.19 -6.82 0.53
N ASP A 252 9.23 -7.63 0.37
CA ASP A 252 10.42 -7.20 -0.37
C ASP A 252 10.21 -7.26 -1.90
N VAL A 253 11.23 -6.81 -2.64
CA VAL A 253 11.21 -6.80 -4.11
C VAL A 253 11.16 -8.20 -4.74
N ALA A 254 11.44 -9.26 -3.98
CA ALA A 254 11.30 -10.64 -4.43
C ALA A 254 9.90 -11.21 -4.10
N GLY A 255 8.99 -10.39 -3.57
CA GLY A 255 7.65 -10.81 -3.20
C GLY A 255 7.62 -11.65 -1.93
N ILE A 256 8.60 -11.50 -1.03
CA ILE A 256 8.73 -12.26 0.21
C ILE A 256 8.36 -11.37 1.40
N LEU A 257 7.61 -11.90 2.36
CA LEU A 257 7.31 -11.20 3.61
C LEU A 257 8.58 -10.90 4.42
N SER A 258 8.61 -9.74 5.07
CA SER A 258 9.70 -9.41 5.99
C SER A 258 9.69 -10.33 7.22
N VAL A 259 10.85 -10.52 7.83
CA VAL A 259 11.06 -11.46 8.96
C VAL A 259 10.10 -11.18 10.12
N THR A 260 9.73 -9.92 10.34
CA THR A 260 8.76 -9.49 11.35
C THR A 260 7.38 -10.07 11.11
N TYR A 261 6.88 -9.90 9.88
CA TYR A 261 5.57 -10.38 9.48
C TYR A 261 5.54 -11.90 9.41
N ILE A 262 6.64 -12.53 8.99
CA ILE A 262 6.82 -13.99 9.09
C ILE A 262 6.67 -14.46 10.53
N GLY A 263 7.45 -13.92 11.46
CA GLY A 263 7.39 -14.35 12.87
C GLY A 263 6.01 -14.12 13.51
N ALA A 264 5.34 -13.02 13.17
CA ALA A 264 3.99 -12.73 13.62
C ALA A 264 2.95 -13.69 13.01
N LEU A 265 3.11 -14.06 11.74
CA LEU A 265 2.25 -15.02 11.07
C LEU A 265 2.44 -16.44 11.62
N GLU A 266 3.68 -16.89 11.81
CA GLU A 266 4.01 -18.18 12.44
C GLU A 266 3.39 -18.30 13.84
N ALA A 267 3.55 -17.25 14.65
CA ALA A 267 2.96 -17.14 15.98
C ALA A 267 1.44 -17.28 15.94
N TRP A 268 0.80 -16.56 15.01
CA TRP A 268 -0.64 -16.58 14.86
C TRP A 268 -1.13 -17.97 14.40
N ILE A 269 -0.47 -18.60 13.43
CA ILE A 269 -0.79 -19.94 12.93
C ILE A 269 -0.70 -20.96 14.07
N ALA A 270 0.37 -20.90 14.88
CA ALA A 270 0.56 -21.79 16.02
C ALA A 270 -0.53 -21.65 17.09
N ALA A 271 -1.13 -20.46 17.22
CA ALA A 271 -2.23 -20.19 18.14
C ALA A 271 -3.60 -20.67 17.63
N GLN A 272 -3.75 -21.00 16.34
CA GLN A 272 -5.04 -21.41 15.77
C GLN A 272 -5.32 -22.91 15.95
N LEU A 273 -6.49 -23.23 16.52
CA LEU A 273 -6.94 -24.62 16.71
C LEU A 273 -7.85 -25.13 15.57
N ASN A 274 -8.58 -24.24 14.89
CA ASN A 274 -9.63 -24.59 13.93
C ASN A 274 -9.42 -23.94 12.55
N LEU A 275 -8.17 -23.63 12.18
CA LEU A 275 -7.86 -23.07 10.87
C LEU A 275 -8.08 -24.15 9.79
N GLY A 276 -8.82 -23.81 8.73
CA GLY A 276 -9.04 -24.74 7.61
C GLY A 276 -7.72 -25.17 6.99
N ALA A 277 -7.59 -26.47 6.68
CA ALA A 277 -6.32 -27.06 6.23
C ALA A 277 -5.74 -26.36 4.99
N ASP A 278 -6.59 -26.05 4.00
CA ASP A 278 -6.17 -25.34 2.78
C ASP A 278 -5.57 -23.97 3.10
N ILE A 279 -6.27 -23.17 3.92
CA ILE A 279 -5.78 -21.84 4.34
C ILE A 279 -4.50 -21.95 5.15
N LYS A 280 -4.43 -22.93 6.04
CA LYS A 280 -3.23 -23.16 6.86
C LYS A 280 -2.00 -23.43 5.99
N VAL A 281 -2.10 -24.32 4.99
CA VAL A 281 -0.99 -24.65 4.09
C VAL A 281 -0.53 -23.40 3.32
N ILE A 282 -1.44 -22.57 2.84
CA ILE A 282 -1.11 -21.35 2.10
C ILE A 282 -0.41 -20.33 3.01
N LEU A 283 -0.88 -20.16 4.25
CA LEU A 283 -0.23 -19.25 5.21
C LEU A 283 1.13 -19.79 5.70
N GLU A 284 1.29 -21.10 5.85
CA GLU A 284 2.59 -21.72 6.16
C GLU A 284 3.59 -21.52 5.01
N LEU A 285 3.15 -21.52 3.76
CA LEU A 285 3.99 -21.15 2.60
C LEU A 285 4.45 -19.68 2.70
N CYS A 286 3.51 -18.78 2.97
CA CYS A 286 3.78 -17.36 3.17
C CYS A 286 4.78 -17.11 4.32
N ALA A 287 4.65 -17.86 5.41
CA ALA A 287 5.56 -17.83 6.56
C ALA A 287 6.92 -18.49 6.27
N SER A 288 7.05 -19.33 5.25
CA SER A 288 8.30 -20.01 4.91
C SER A 288 9.26 -19.15 4.07
N ALA A 289 9.04 -17.83 4.00
CA ALA A 289 9.77 -16.89 3.17
C ALA A 289 9.73 -17.22 1.66
N GLU A 290 8.60 -17.76 1.20
CA GLU A 290 8.36 -18.06 -0.22
C GLU A 290 7.45 -17.01 -0.87
N ALA A 291 7.69 -16.70 -2.15
CA ALA A 291 6.86 -15.78 -2.92
C ALA A 291 5.54 -16.44 -3.34
N ALA A 292 4.46 -15.65 -3.44
CA ALA A 292 3.14 -16.13 -3.83
C ALA A 292 3.07 -16.67 -5.28
N VAL A 293 4.10 -16.47 -6.11
CA VAL A 293 4.19 -17.00 -7.48
C VAL A 293 4.02 -18.52 -7.56
N ALA A 294 4.38 -19.24 -6.49
CA ALA A 294 4.20 -20.69 -6.41
C ALA A 294 2.73 -21.11 -6.25
N LEU A 295 1.81 -20.19 -5.93
CA LEU A 295 0.40 -20.50 -5.73
C LEU A 295 -0.36 -20.63 -7.05
N GLU A 296 -1.18 -21.68 -7.11
CA GLU A 296 -2.23 -21.81 -8.11
C GLU A 296 -3.36 -20.81 -7.87
N ILE A 297 -4.08 -20.43 -8.93
CA ILE A 297 -5.14 -19.42 -8.86
C ILE A 297 -6.25 -19.79 -7.87
N GLU A 298 -6.62 -21.07 -7.75
CA GLU A 298 -7.63 -21.52 -6.80
C GLU A 298 -7.20 -21.29 -5.34
N ALA A 299 -5.90 -21.42 -5.04
CA ALA A 299 -5.36 -21.14 -3.72
C ALA A 299 -5.40 -19.63 -3.42
N VAL A 300 -5.07 -18.79 -4.42
CA VAL A 300 -5.19 -17.33 -4.32
C VAL A 300 -6.64 -16.94 -4.05
N GLU A 301 -7.60 -17.40 -4.86
CA GLU A 301 -9.03 -17.11 -4.70
C GLU A 301 -9.54 -17.50 -3.30
N LYS A 302 -9.20 -18.71 -2.82
CA LYS A 302 -9.59 -19.17 -1.48
C LYS A 302 -9.00 -18.28 -0.38
N LEU A 303 -7.72 -17.92 -0.50
CA LEU A 303 -7.06 -17.11 0.51
C LEU A 303 -7.62 -15.68 0.53
N THR A 304 -7.78 -15.03 -0.62
CA THR A 304 -8.36 -13.67 -0.72
C THR A 304 -9.75 -13.61 -0.10
N VAL A 305 -10.63 -14.55 -0.45
CA VAL A 305 -11.99 -14.62 0.10
C VAL A 305 -11.95 -14.83 1.61
N TRP A 306 -11.07 -15.69 2.10
CA TRP A 306 -10.93 -15.91 3.54
C TRP A 306 -10.43 -14.64 4.25
N LEU A 307 -9.37 -13.99 3.77
CA LEU A 307 -8.77 -12.78 4.37
C LEU A 307 -9.80 -11.67 4.60
N LEU A 308 -10.71 -11.49 3.65
CA LEU A 308 -11.72 -10.43 3.61
C LEU A 308 -13.05 -10.85 4.23
N SER A 309 -13.16 -12.11 4.64
CA SER A 309 -14.33 -12.59 5.37
C SER A 309 -14.30 -12.17 6.84
N THR A 310 -15.48 -12.13 7.46
CA THR A 310 -15.62 -11.94 8.91
C THR A 310 -15.04 -13.12 9.73
N GLY A 311 -14.73 -14.25 9.08
CA GLY A 311 -14.12 -15.41 9.71
C GLY A 311 -12.59 -15.33 9.86
N CYS A 312 -11.93 -14.36 9.20
CA CYS A 312 -10.48 -14.18 9.36
C CYS A 312 -10.15 -13.39 10.63
N SER A 313 -9.43 -14.05 11.54
CA SER A 313 -8.97 -13.50 12.82
C SER A 313 -7.51 -13.02 12.80
N LEU A 314 -6.89 -12.87 11.63
CA LEU A 314 -5.63 -12.13 11.51
C LEU A 314 -5.84 -10.67 11.93
N THR A 315 -4.80 -10.05 12.49
CA THR A 315 -4.80 -8.60 12.73
C THR A 315 -4.86 -7.87 11.39
N VAL A 316 -5.27 -6.61 11.40
CA VAL A 316 -5.42 -5.82 10.17
C VAL A 316 -4.09 -5.67 9.43
N GLU A 317 -2.98 -5.60 10.17
CA GLU A 317 -1.62 -5.50 9.63
C GLU A 317 -1.17 -6.80 8.97
N LEU A 318 -1.41 -7.95 9.62
CA LEU A 318 -1.12 -9.25 9.01
C LEU A 318 -1.99 -9.50 7.77
N LYS A 319 -3.28 -9.10 7.80
CA LYS A 319 -4.14 -9.16 6.62
C LYS A 319 -3.58 -8.34 5.47
N ALA A 320 -3.14 -7.11 5.74
CA ALA A 320 -2.56 -6.22 4.74
C ALA A 320 -1.30 -6.82 4.11
N ALA A 321 -0.38 -7.31 4.95
CA ALA A 321 0.86 -7.91 4.48
C ALA A 321 0.62 -9.16 3.62
N VAL A 322 -0.28 -10.05 4.03
CA VAL A 322 -0.61 -11.25 3.23
C VAL A 322 -1.30 -10.86 1.91
N LEU A 323 -2.15 -9.83 1.89
CA LEU A 323 -2.77 -9.35 0.66
C LEU A 323 -1.76 -8.70 -0.29
N LEU A 324 -0.78 -7.95 0.23
CA LEU A 324 0.31 -7.41 -0.58
C LEU A 324 1.23 -8.52 -1.11
N TRP A 325 1.48 -9.55 -0.30
CA TRP A 325 2.22 -10.74 -0.73
C TRP A 325 1.52 -11.45 -1.90
N LEU A 326 0.19 -11.56 -1.87
CA LEU A 326 -0.59 -12.04 -3.02
C LEU A 326 -0.49 -11.08 -4.22
N HIS A 327 -0.50 -9.77 -4.01
CA HIS A 327 -0.35 -8.79 -5.09
C HIS A 327 1.01 -8.92 -5.82
N ALA A 328 2.10 -9.22 -5.11
CA ALA A 328 3.42 -9.39 -5.70
C ALA A 328 3.45 -10.46 -6.82
N ARG A 329 2.61 -11.49 -6.71
CA ARG A 329 2.42 -12.51 -7.76
C ARG A 329 1.88 -11.94 -9.07
N VAL A 330 1.03 -10.91 -9.01
CA VAL A 330 0.32 -10.39 -10.19
C VAL A 330 1.29 -9.79 -11.20
N ALA A 331 2.38 -9.20 -10.72
CA ALA A 331 3.45 -8.68 -11.57
C ALA A 331 4.20 -9.78 -12.34
N GLU A 332 4.21 -11.02 -11.85
CA GLU A 332 5.01 -12.11 -12.41
C GLU A 332 4.21 -13.08 -13.30
N VAL A 333 2.90 -13.22 -13.08
CA VAL A 333 2.12 -14.34 -13.66
C VAL A 333 1.30 -13.97 -14.92
N GLU A 334 1.54 -12.82 -15.56
CA GLU A 334 0.71 -12.32 -16.69
C GLU A 334 -0.82 -12.42 -16.42
N SER A 335 -1.23 -12.34 -15.15
CA SER A 335 -2.64 -12.44 -14.78
C SER A 335 -3.29 -11.07 -14.96
N VAL A 336 -4.00 -10.89 -16.08
CA VAL A 336 -4.81 -9.68 -16.31
C VAL A 336 -6.07 -9.78 -15.45
N SER A 337 -6.05 -9.16 -14.27
CA SER A 337 -7.21 -8.97 -13.41
C SER A 337 -8.19 -8.01 -14.06
N VAL A 338 -9.40 -8.49 -14.40
CA VAL A 338 -10.46 -7.65 -14.95
C VAL A 338 -11.72 -7.89 -14.13
N LEU A 339 -12.30 -6.81 -13.63
CA LEU A 339 -13.55 -6.84 -12.88
C LEU A 339 -14.76 -7.08 -13.78
N ALA A 340 -15.79 -7.73 -13.25
CA ALA A 340 -17.05 -7.87 -13.97
C ALA A 340 -17.77 -6.52 -14.06
N ALA A 341 -18.60 -6.33 -15.08
CA ALA A 341 -19.35 -5.06 -15.26
C ALA A 341 -20.24 -4.70 -14.06
N ALA A 342 -20.77 -5.70 -13.34
CA ALA A 342 -21.54 -5.49 -12.12
C ALA A 342 -20.66 -4.96 -10.97
N ASP A 343 -19.45 -5.50 -10.83
CA ASP A 343 -18.49 -5.07 -9.82
C ASP A 343 -18.01 -3.64 -10.11
N ILE A 344 -17.73 -3.32 -11.38
CA ILE A 344 -17.41 -1.96 -11.84
C ILE A 344 -18.54 -0.99 -11.46
N ALA A 345 -19.79 -1.34 -11.77
CA ALA A 345 -20.94 -0.48 -11.43
C ALA A 345 -21.10 -0.28 -9.92
N THR A 346 -20.86 -1.33 -9.12
CA THR A 346 -20.83 -1.26 -7.66
C THR A 346 -19.75 -0.30 -7.17
N LEU A 347 -18.51 -0.40 -7.70
CA LEU A 347 -17.41 0.49 -7.35
C LEU A 347 -17.67 1.94 -7.78
N THR A 348 -18.22 2.17 -8.97
CA THR A 348 -18.61 3.51 -9.44
C THR A 348 -19.63 4.14 -8.49
N THR A 349 -20.69 3.41 -8.14
CA THR A 349 -21.70 3.91 -7.20
C THR A 349 -21.12 4.20 -5.83
N TRP A 350 -20.19 3.34 -5.37
CA TRP A 350 -19.52 3.53 -4.09
C TRP A 350 -18.63 4.77 -4.10
N ILE A 351 -17.78 4.96 -5.11
CA ILE A 351 -16.86 6.12 -5.18
C ILE A 351 -17.59 7.44 -5.45
N GLU A 352 -18.76 7.41 -6.08
CA GLU A 352 -19.61 8.61 -6.28
C GLU A 352 -20.40 9.00 -5.01
N SER A 353 -20.35 8.18 -3.96
CA SER A 353 -20.97 8.48 -2.67
C SER A 353 -20.09 9.36 -1.77
N ASP A 354 -20.59 9.69 -0.57
CA ASP A 354 -19.88 10.53 0.39
C ASP A 354 -18.52 9.94 0.85
N ILE A 355 -18.27 8.63 0.65
CA ILE A 355 -17.01 7.97 1.01
C ILE A 355 -15.79 8.59 0.30
N ALA A 356 -15.96 9.20 -0.88
CA ALA A 356 -14.84 9.80 -1.62
C ALA A 356 -14.16 10.94 -0.86
N ALA A 357 -14.85 11.57 0.09
CA ALA A 357 -14.26 12.58 0.97
C ALA A 357 -13.28 11.97 1.99
N ASP A 358 -13.48 10.70 2.35
CA ASP A 358 -12.67 9.98 3.32
C ASP A 358 -11.46 9.27 2.72
N LEU A 359 -11.45 9.10 1.39
CA LEU A 359 -10.36 8.47 0.66
C LEU A 359 -9.31 9.50 0.22
N SER A 360 -8.04 9.09 0.26
CA SER A 360 -6.95 9.87 -0.30
C SER A 360 -7.04 9.98 -1.82
N ALA A 361 -6.35 10.97 -2.39
CA ALA A 361 -6.24 11.11 -3.84
C ALA A 361 -5.62 9.86 -4.47
N VAL A 362 -4.57 9.28 -3.86
CA VAL A 362 -3.93 8.05 -4.35
C VAL A 362 -4.96 6.93 -4.45
N VAL A 363 -5.68 6.64 -3.36
CA VAL A 363 -6.68 5.56 -3.31
C VAL A 363 -7.80 5.77 -4.33
N LYS A 364 -8.29 7.01 -4.49
CA LYS A 364 -9.27 7.37 -5.53
C LYS A 364 -8.75 7.08 -6.93
N GLY A 365 -7.50 7.44 -7.21
CA GLY A 365 -6.84 7.14 -8.48
C GLY A 365 -6.78 5.64 -8.77
N VAL A 366 -6.35 4.84 -7.78
CA VAL A 366 -6.25 3.37 -7.91
C VAL A 366 -7.62 2.73 -8.14
N ILE A 367 -8.66 3.14 -7.40
CA ILE A 367 -10.03 2.68 -7.63
C ILE A 367 -10.52 3.08 -9.02
N GLY A 368 -10.14 4.26 -9.50
CA GLY A 368 -10.41 4.72 -10.87
C GLY A 368 -9.87 3.76 -11.94
N VAL A 369 -8.71 3.16 -11.73
CA VAL A 369 -8.13 2.12 -12.61
C VAL A 369 -8.97 0.85 -12.57
N ALA A 370 -9.36 0.40 -11.37
CA ALA A 370 -10.23 -0.77 -11.23
C ALA A 370 -11.59 -0.57 -11.93
N ILE A 371 -12.19 0.62 -11.79
CA ILE A 371 -13.44 1.01 -12.47
C ILE A 371 -13.26 1.05 -13.99
N ALA A 372 -12.07 1.43 -14.48
CA ALA A 372 -11.75 1.39 -15.91
C ALA A 372 -11.68 -0.05 -16.47
N GLY A 373 -11.65 -1.06 -15.60
CA GLY A 373 -11.46 -2.46 -15.97
C GLY A 373 -10.01 -2.79 -16.35
N GLU A 374 -9.07 -1.93 -15.97
CA GLU A 374 -7.64 -2.12 -16.22
C GLU A 374 -7.00 -3.01 -15.16
N ALA A 375 -5.85 -3.59 -15.49
CA ALA A 375 -5.13 -4.49 -14.60
C ALA A 375 -4.40 -3.72 -13.50
N VAL A 376 -4.34 -4.31 -12.30
CA VAL A 376 -3.63 -3.71 -11.16
C VAL A 376 -2.11 -3.61 -11.36
N VAL A 377 -1.52 -4.40 -12.27
CA VAL A 377 -0.06 -4.39 -12.55
C VAL A 377 0.45 -3.06 -13.12
N ASP A 378 -0.44 -2.25 -13.71
CA ASP A 378 -0.10 -0.94 -14.26
C ASP A 378 -0.15 0.18 -13.19
N VAL A 379 -0.48 -0.16 -11.94
CA VAL A 379 -0.49 0.75 -10.79
C VAL A 379 0.79 0.56 -9.98
N ALA A 380 1.35 1.64 -9.47
CA ALA A 380 2.50 1.57 -8.56
C ALA A 380 2.16 0.77 -7.29
N VAL A 381 3.07 -0.10 -6.86
CA VAL A 381 2.87 -1.00 -5.71
C VAL A 381 2.59 -0.19 -4.44
N GLU A 382 3.24 0.96 -4.27
CA GLU A 382 3.03 1.84 -3.11
C GLU A 382 1.59 2.38 -3.04
N ALA A 383 0.98 2.65 -4.20
CA ALA A 383 -0.41 3.09 -4.28
C ALA A 383 -1.39 1.93 -4.04
N VAL A 384 -1.05 0.73 -4.49
CA VAL A 384 -1.79 -0.50 -4.16
C VAL A 384 -1.72 -0.79 -2.66
N ALA A 385 -0.55 -0.65 -2.04
CA ALA A 385 -0.35 -0.83 -0.60
C ALA A 385 -1.19 0.16 0.23
N GLU A 386 -1.31 1.41 -0.22
CA GLU A 386 -2.21 2.39 0.38
C GLU A 386 -3.68 1.96 0.31
N LEU A 387 -4.13 1.47 -0.86
CA LEU A 387 -5.47 0.89 -1.01
C LEU A 387 -5.66 -0.33 -0.09
N ILE A 388 -4.69 -1.25 -0.03
CA ILE A 388 -4.73 -2.42 0.85
C ILE A 388 -4.93 -1.99 2.31
N GLY A 389 -4.20 -0.97 2.78
CA GLY A 389 -4.35 -0.46 4.14
C GLY A 389 -5.75 0.07 4.45
N VAL A 390 -6.39 0.69 3.46
CA VAL A 390 -7.79 1.11 3.55
C VAL A 390 -8.74 -0.09 3.59
N LEU A 391 -8.53 -1.10 2.74
CA LEU A 391 -9.39 -2.29 2.65
C LEU A 391 -9.32 -3.18 3.89
N THR A 392 -8.14 -3.35 4.49
CA THR A 392 -7.96 -4.24 5.65
C THR A 392 -8.29 -3.59 6.98
N GLY A 393 -8.55 -2.28 7.00
CA GLY A 393 -8.84 -1.51 8.21
C GLY A 393 -7.60 -1.04 8.98
N CYS A 394 -6.42 -1.04 8.35
CA CYS A 394 -5.23 -0.38 8.90
C CYS A 394 -5.41 1.14 8.97
N VAL A 395 -6.23 1.71 8.07
CA VAL A 395 -6.64 3.11 8.10
C VAL A 395 -7.93 3.25 8.90
N THR A 396 -7.87 4.00 10.00
CA THR A 396 -9.05 4.28 10.84
C THR A 396 -9.92 5.37 10.23
N GLY A 397 -11.24 5.31 10.50
CA GLY A 397 -12.19 6.34 10.05
C GLY A 397 -12.77 6.13 8.65
N VAL A 398 -12.46 5.02 7.97
CA VAL A 398 -13.11 4.61 6.71
C VAL A 398 -13.93 3.34 6.96
N GLU A 399 -15.24 3.42 6.72
CA GLU A 399 -16.11 2.24 6.78
C GLU A 399 -16.34 1.69 5.37
N ILE A 400 -15.89 0.46 5.14
CA ILE A 400 -16.00 -0.21 3.84
C ILE A 400 -16.83 -1.47 4.00
N SER A 401 -17.81 -1.67 3.12
CA SER A 401 -18.58 -2.90 3.12
C SER A 401 -17.72 -4.08 2.70
N VAL A 402 -18.05 -5.26 3.22
CA VAL A 402 -17.37 -6.52 2.87
C VAL A 402 -17.43 -6.79 1.35
N ASP A 403 -18.51 -6.40 0.67
CA ASP A 403 -18.64 -6.56 -0.78
C ASP A 403 -17.58 -5.76 -1.55
N ILE A 404 -17.36 -4.50 -1.17
CA ILE A 404 -16.33 -3.64 -1.78
C ILE A 404 -14.94 -4.18 -1.47
N GLN A 405 -14.70 -4.61 -0.22
CA GLN A 405 -13.45 -5.25 0.18
C GLN A 405 -13.15 -6.46 -0.70
N ILE A 406 -14.13 -7.36 -0.89
CA ILE A 406 -13.98 -8.55 -1.73
C ILE A 406 -13.70 -8.16 -3.18
N ILE A 407 -14.48 -7.23 -3.77
CA ILE A 407 -14.29 -6.82 -5.18
C ILE A 407 -12.86 -6.32 -5.41
N LEU A 408 -12.40 -5.38 -4.58
CA LEU A 408 -11.07 -4.78 -4.75
C LEU A 408 -9.96 -5.75 -4.35
N GLY A 409 -10.16 -6.57 -3.33
CA GLY A 409 -9.20 -7.59 -2.92
C GLY A 409 -8.94 -8.62 -4.02
N LYS A 410 -9.99 -9.07 -4.72
CA LYS A 410 -9.87 -9.91 -5.91
C LYS A 410 -9.11 -9.23 -7.03
N TRP A 411 -9.41 -7.94 -7.26
CA TRP A 411 -8.71 -7.18 -8.28
C TRP A 411 -7.20 -7.09 -7.99
N ILE A 412 -6.85 -6.79 -6.73
CA ILE A 412 -5.47 -6.66 -6.21
C ILE A 412 -4.71 -7.98 -6.28
N SER A 413 -5.36 -9.11 -5.95
CA SER A 413 -4.75 -10.45 -5.94
C SER A 413 -4.60 -11.08 -7.34
N GLY A 414 -5.07 -10.39 -8.39
CA GLY A 414 -4.96 -10.88 -9.76
C GLY A 414 -6.10 -11.81 -10.19
N GLU A 415 -7.18 -11.89 -9.42
CA GLU A 415 -8.33 -12.74 -9.74
C GLU A 415 -9.13 -12.15 -10.91
N THR A 416 -9.37 -12.96 -11.93
CA THR A 416 -10.03 -12.52 -13.14
C THR A 416 -11.52 -12.85 -13.10
N CYS A 417 -12.37 -12.08 -13.78
CA CYS A 417 -13.82 -12.34 -13.86
C CYS A 417 -14.24 -13.68 -14.54
N GLY A 418 -13.33 -14.66 -14.71
CA GLY A 418 -13.57 -15.89 -15.46
C GLY A 418 -13.86 -15.66 -16.95
N CYS A 419 -13.61 -14.42 -17.40
CA CYS A 419 -13.92 -13.88 -18.72
C CYS A 419 -12.81 -14.16 -19.75
N HIS A 420 -11.69 -14.76 -19.34
CA HIS A 420 -10.55 -15.17 -20.17
C HIS A 420 -10.79 -16.44 -21.00
N SER A 421 -11.93 -16.52 -21.68
CA SER A 421 -11.86 -17.07 -23.04
C SER A 421 -11.46 -15.91 -23.94
N ASN A 422 -10.31 -16.01 -24.62
CA ASN A 422 -9.83 -15.02 -25.61
C ASN A 422 -10.88 -14.61 -26.68
N ASP A 423 -12.02 -15.31 -26.74
CA ASP A 423 -13.18 -14.96 -27.55
C ASP A 423 -14.04 -13.78 -27.04
N LYS A 424 -13.80 -13.23 -25.83
CA LYS A 424 -14.74 -12.30 -25.16
C LYS A 424 -14.26 -10.87 -24.89
N ARG A 425 -13.09 -10.43 -25.38
CA ARG A 425 -12.82 -8.97 -25.54
C ARG A 425 -13.87 -8.27 -26.41
N GLY A 426 -14.73 -9.01 -27.13
CA GLY A 426 -15.86 -8.49 -27.88
C GLY A 426 -17.17 -8.26 -27.10
N LEU A 427 -17.25 -8.53 -25.79
CA LEU A 427 -18.52 -8.47 -25.04
C LEU A 427 -18.69 -7.26 -24.10
N VAL A 428 -17.69 -6.38 -23.97
CA VAL A 428 -17.94 -4.98 -23.59
C VAL A 428 -18.37 -4.21 -24.85
N ARG A 429 -19.45 -4.67 -25.48
CA ARG A 429 -20.15 -3.96 -26.54
C ARG A 429 -21.55 -3.68 -26.03
N PRO A 430 -22.02 -2.42 -25.98
CA PRO A 430 -23.44 -2.19 -25.89
C PRO A 430 -24.06 -2.80 -27.16
N ILE A 431 -25.02 -3.71 -26.96
CA ILE A 431 -25.91 -4.15 -28.03
C ILE A 431 -26.65 -2.88 -28.48
N ARG A 432 -26.30 -2.37 -29.67
CA ARG A 432 -27.14 -1.38 -30.36
C ARG A 432 -28.47 -2.05 -30.69
N VAL A 433 -29.55 -1.49 -30.17
CA VAL A 433 -30.88 -1.58 -30.80
C VAL A 433 -30.98 -0.44 -31.79
#